data_AF-A0A069IRM7-F1
#
_entry.id   AF-A0A069IRM7-F1
#
_cell.length_a   1.000
_cell.length_b   1.000
_cell.length_c   1.000
_cell.angle_alpha   90.00
_cell.angle_beta   90.00
_cell.angle_gamma   90.00
#
_symmetry.space_group_name_H-M   'P 1'
#
loop_
_entity.id
_entity.type
_entity.pdbx_description
1 polymer ?
#
loop_
_entity_poly.entity_id
_entity_poly.type
_entity_poly.pdbx_seq_one_letter_code
_entity_poly.pdbx_strand_id
1 'polypeptide(L)'
;MRRDMEFGELGDVEGALRAEGVGLAPISTGDASLITGGVTVLATATATDIVEGRLKGLVVPGGSQDEAGLAAVRSLIDLARAHDLLVIAFADGVAVAAESFGVTVEAQGALFKDGKTTLLNERAQLSAAIGAL
;
A
#
# COMPACT_ATOMS: atom_id res chain seq x y z
N MET A 1 -2.44 -4.96 5.30
CA MET A 1 -3.21 -3.93 6.05
C MET A 1 -2.52 -3.69 7.39
N ARG A 2 -2.56 -2.46 7.96
CA ARG A 2 -1.81 -2.05 9.17
C ARG A 2 -2.75 -1.76 10.35
N ARG A 3 -2.25 -1.87 11.59
CA ARG A 3 -2.96 -1.41 12.81
C ARG A 3 -3.00 0.13 12.77
N ASP A 4 -4.17 0.72 13.05
CA ASP A 4 -4.43 2.17 12.94
C ASP A 4 -4.23 2.70 11.51
N MET A 5 -4.81 1.99 10.54
CA MET A 5 -4.67 2.32 9.12
C MET A 5 -5.09 3.76 8.81
N GLU A 6 -4.17 4.52 8.23
CA GLU A 6 -4.38 5.91 7.85
C GLU A 6 -4.04 6.12 6.37
N PHE A 7 -4.94 6.82 5.67
CA PHE A 7 -4.77 7.20 4.27
C PHE A 7 -4.49 8.71 4.10
N GLY A 8 -4.27 9.42 5.21
CA GLY A 8 -4.07 10.87 5.25
C GLY A 8 -5.31 11.65 4.81
N GLU A 9 -5.10 12.88 4.35
CA GLU A 9 -6.18 13.78 3.88
C GLU A 9 -6.90 13.32 2.60
N LEU A 10 -6.45 12.22 1.99
CA LEU A 10 -7.06 11.64 0.79
C LEU A 10 -8.43 10.95 1.07
N GLY A 11 -8.80 10.79 2.35
CA GLY A 11 -10.11 10.30 2.77
C GLY A 11 -10.31 8.80 2.55
N ASP A 12 -11.53 8.37 2.19
CA ASP A 12 -11.86 6.97 1.93
C ASP A 12 -11.27 6.47 0.61
N VAL A 13 -9.97 6.13 0.67
CA VAL A 13 -9.20 5.53 -0.42
C VAL A 13 -9.74 4.14 -0.78
N GLU A 14 -10.28 3.39 0.18
CA GLU A 14 -10.84 2.06 -0.06
C GLU A 14 -12.08 2.16 -0.97
N GLY A 15 -12.98 3.10 -0.66
CA GLY A 15 -14.15 3.42 -1.48
C GLY A 15 -13.76 3.97 -2.85
N ALA A 16 -12.72 4.80 -2.94
CA ALA A 16 -12.21 5.31 -4.22
C ALA A 16 -11.67 4.19 -5.11
N LEU A 17 -10.84 3.30 -4.56
CA LEU A 17 -10.28 2.15 -5.29
C LEU A 17 -11.39 1.20 -5.77
N ARG A 18 -12.38 0.91 -4.91
CA ARG A 18 -13.53 0.08 -5.32
C ARG A 18 -14.39 0.73 -6.39
N ALA A 19 -14.56 2.05 -6.36
CA ALA A 19 -15.33 2.78 -7.37
C ALA A 19 -14.70 2.66 -8.77
N GLU A 20 -13.38 2.54 -8.85
CA GLU A 20 -12.63 2.27 -10.08
C GLU A 20 -12.52 0.77 -10.42
N GLY A 21 -13.23 -0.10 -9.69
CA GLY A 21 -13.24 -1.55 -9.92
C GLY A 21 -12.05 -2.31 -9.35
N VAL A 22 -11.21 -1.68 -8.52
CA VAL A 22 -10.07 -2.34 -7.88
C VAL A 22 -10.51 -3.12 -6.65
N GLY A 23 -10.28 -4.44 -6.68
CA GLY A 23 -10.43 -5.31 -5.51
C GLY A 23 -9.21 -5.19 -4.60
N LEU A 24 -9.44 -5.01 -3.30
CA LEU A 24 -8.39 -4.98 -2.29
C LEU A 24 -8.33 -6.33 -1.57
N ALA A 25 -7.15 -6.95 -1.58
CA ALA A 25 -6.88 -8.20 -0.87
C ALA A 25 -5.91 -7.92 0.29
N PRO A 26 -6.38 -7.95 1.56
CA PRO A 26 -5.52 -7.72 2.69
C PRO A 26 -4.42 -8.80 2.78
N ILE A 27 -3.15 -8.36 2.89
CA ILE A 27 -2.03 -9.20 3.30
C ILE A 27 -1.77 -8.96 4.78
N SER A 28 -1.66 -10.04 5.57
CA SER A 28 -1.18 -9.95 6.95
C SER A 28 0.35 -10.00 6.97
N THR A 29 0.96 -9.13 7.76
CA THR A 29 2.40 -9.11 8.01
C THR A 29 2.80 -9.85 9.29
N GLY A 30 1.85 -10.55 9.94
CA GLY A 30 2.09 -11.40 11.11
C GLY A 30 0.98 -12.43 11.35
N ASP A 31 1.13 -13.27 12.37
CA ASP A 31 0.21 -14.38 12.67
C ASP A 31 -1.08 -13.92 13.39
N ALA A 32 -1.10 -12.69 13.91
CA ALA A 32 -2.26 -12.15 14.61
C ALA A 32 -3.30 -11.60 13.62
N SER A 33 -4.59 -11.87 13.89
CA SER A 33 -5.68 -11.21 13.19
C SER A 33 -5.58 -9.70 13.36
N LEU A 34 -5.72 -8.95 12.26
CA LEU A 34 -5.64 -7.50 12.31
C LEU A 34 -6.95 -6.95 12.88
N ILE A 35 -6.90 -6.33 14.06
CA ILE A 35 -8.06 -5.71 14.70
C ILE A 35 -7.90 -4.19 14.63
N THR A 36 -8.84 -3.50 14.00
CA THR A 36 -8.88 -2.03 13.93
C THR A 36 -10.31 -1.54 14.14
N GLY A 37 -10.52 -0.58 15.05
CA GLY A 37 -11.86 -0.05 15.35
C GLY A 37 -12.90 -1.09 15.81
N GLY A 38 -12.46 -2.24 16.35
CA GLY A 38 -13.34 -3.38 16.70
C GLY A 38 -13.67 -4.32 15.54
N VAL A 39 -13.17 -4.07 14.33
CA VAL A 39 -13.31 -4.93 13.15
C VAL A 39 -12.08 -5.82 13.03
N THR A 40 -12.31 -7.12 12.85
CA THR A 40 -11.26 -8.10 12.53
C THR A 40 -11.17 -8.24 11.01
N VAL A 41 -9.98 -7.97 10.46
CA VAL A 41 -9.69 -8.17 9.04
C VAL A 41 -8.96 -9.50 8.86
N LEU A 42 -9.51 -10.36 8.01
CA LEU A 42 -8.87 -11.59 7.56
C LEU A 42 -8.00 -11.30 6.35
N ALA A 43 -6.76 -11.80 6.37
CA ALA A 43 -5.92 -11.76 5.19
C ALA A 43 -6.45 -12.69 4.11
N THR A 44 -6.54 -12.19 2.88
CA THR A 44 -7.00 -12.94 1.70
C THR A 44 -5.92 -13.07 0.63
N ALA A 45 -4.75 -12.48 0.87
CA ALA A 45 -3.57 -12.60 0.03
C ALA A 45 -2.30 -12.76 0.89
N THR A 46 -1.24 -13.21 0.25
CA THR A 46 0.07 -13.55 0.82
C THR A 46 1.18 -13.00 -0.06
N ALA A 47 2.43 -13.03 0.43
CA ALA A 47 3.59 -12.71 -0.40
C ALA A 47 3.70 -13.61 -1.65
N THR A 48 3.21 -14.85 -1.59
CA THR A 48 3.21 -15.76 -2.75
C THR A 48 2.34 -15.24 -3.90
N ASP A 49 1.26 -14.52 -3.61
CA ASP A 49 0.41 -13.90 -4.63
C ASP A 49 1.12 -12.83 -5.46
N ILE A 50 2.13 -12.17 -4.87
CA ILE A 50 3.02 -11.24 -5.57
C ILE A 50 3.89 -12.02 -6.56
N VAL A 51 4.56 -13.08 -6.09
CA VAL A 51 5.47 -13.90 -6.90
C VAL A 51 4.75 -14.59 -8.06
N GLU A 52 3.53 -15.07 -7.82
CA GLU A 52 2.70 -15.74 -8.82
C GLU A 52 1.98 -14.77 -9.78
N GLY A 53 2.16 -13.45 -9.62
CA GLY A 53 1.57 -12.43 -10.48
C GLY A 53 0.04 -12.34 -10.37
N ARG A 54 -0.54 -12.80 -9.25
CA ARG A 54 -2.00 -12.76 -9.01
C ARG A 54 -2.50 -11.37 -8.61
N LEU A 55 -1.59 -10.47 -8.24
CA LEU A 55 -1.88 -9.09 -7.85
C LEU A 55 -1.46 -8.10 -8.94
N LYS A 56 -2.19 -6.99 -9.07
CA LYS A 56 -1.87 -5.89 -9.99
C LYS A 56 -1.03 -4.78 -9.35
N GLY A 57 -0.98 -4.75 -8.02
CA GLY A 57 -0.18 -3.81 -7.25
C GLY A 57 -0.28 -4.08 -5.75
N LEU A 58 0.54 -3.38 -4.99
CA LEU A 58 0.61 -3.39 -3.54
C LEU A 58 0.15 -2.04 -3.00
N VAL A 59 -0.77 -2.06 -2.04
CA VAL A 59 -1.19 -0.88 -1.30
C VAL A 59 -0.56 -0.88 0.09
N VAL A 60 0.17 0.19 0.42
CA VAL A 60 0.88 0.40 1.68
C VAL A 60 0.24 1.59 2.42
N PRO A 61 -0.71 1.35 3.34
CA PRO A 61 -1.26 2.43 4.14
C PRO A 61 -0.24 2.96 5.16
N GLY A 62 -0.58 4.05 5.84
CA GLY A 62 0.08 4.51 7.08
C GLY A 62 -0.29 3.67 8.31
N GLY A 63 0.23 4.03 9.49
CA GLY A 63 -0.23 3.52 10.80
C GLY A 63 0.86 3.11 11.81
N SER A 64 0.45 2.63 12.98
CA SER A 64 1.35 2.25 14.08
C SER A 64 2.31 1.11 13.70
N GLN A 65 3.59 1.22 14.07
CA GLN A 65 4.63 0.24 13.75
C GLN A 65 5.40 -0.21 14.99
N ASP A 66 5.27 -1.48 15.33
CA ASP A 66 6.38 -2.19 15.97
C ASP A 66 7.45 -2.53 14.91
N GLU A 67 8.68 -2.74 15.37
CA GLU A 67 9.85 -2.93 14.50
C GLU A 67 9.71 -4.16 13.58
N ALA A 68 9.04 -5.21 14.05
CA ALA A 68 8.80 -6.44 13.29
C ALA A 68 7.81 -6.20 12.14
N GLY A 69 6.72 -5.47 12.40
CA GLY A 69 5.74 -5.09 11.39
C GLY A 69 6.34 -4.21 10.29
N LEU A 70 7.21 -3.26 10.65
CA LEU A 70 7.92 -2.43 9.67
C LEU A 70 8.85 -3.25 8.77
N ALA A 71 9.62 -4.18 9.34
CA ALA A 71 10.50 -5.06 8.57
C ALA A 71 9.73 -5.93 7.56
N ALA A 72 8.57 -6.45 7.96
CA ALA A 72 7.69 -7.22 7.08
C ALA A 72 7.09 -6.37 5.95
N VAL A 73 6.67 -5.13 6.23
CA VAL A 73 6.18 -4.20 5.20
C VAL A 73 7.28 -3.87 4.19
N ARG A 74 8.50 -3.54 4.65
CA ARG A 74 9.64 -3.31 3.77
C ARG A 74 9.92 -4.51 2.86
N SER A 75 9.89 -5.72 3.43
CA SER A 75 10.08 -6.95 2.66
C SER A 75 9.02 -7.14 1.56
N LEU A 76 7.75 -6.79 1.82
CA LEU A 76 6.69 -6.83 0.81
C LEU A 76 6.87 -5.77 -0.28
N ILE A 77 7.33 -4.57 0.08
CA ILE A 77 7.62 -3.49 -0.88
C ILE A 77 8.78 -3.88 -1.78
N ASP A 78 9.86 -4.40 -1.21
CA ASP A 78 11.03 -4.86 -1.96
C ASP A 78 10.66 -6.02 -2.90
N LEU A 79 9.79 -6.94 -2.44
CA LEU A 79 9.26 -8.01 -3.28
C LEU A 79 8.39 -7.48 -4.43
N ALA A 80 7.48 -6.54 -4.15
CA ALA A 80 6.66 -5.91 -5.18
C ALA A 80 7.53 -5.18 -6.22
N ARG A 81 8.55 -4.45 -5.75
CA ARG A 81 9.53 -3.77 -6.61
C ARG A 81 10.31 -4.75 -7.48
N ALA A 82 10.78 -5.87 -6.93
CA ALA A 82 11.53 -6.88 -7.66
C ALA A 82 10.70 -7.59 -8.75
N HIS A 83 9.38 -7.53 -8.65
CA HIS A 83 8.42 -8.10 -9.60
C HIS A 83 7.73 -7.06 -10.47
N ASP A 84 8.27 -5.83 -10.54
CA ASP A 84 7.72 -4.70 -11.31
C ASP A 84 6.22 -4.41 -11.03
N LEU A 85 5.77 -4.75 -9.82
CA LEU A 85 4.41 -4.43 -9.38
C LEU A 85 4.31 -2.96 -9.01
N LEU A 86 3.13 -2.40 -9.27
CA LEU A 86 2.83 -1.07 -8.81
C LEU A 86 2.79 -1.03 -7.27
N VAL A 87 3.45 -0.06 -6.64
CA VAL A 87 3.29 0.22 -5.22
C VAL A 87 2.58 1.56 -5.02
N ILE A 88 1.50 1.57 -4.24
CA ILE A 88 0.77 2.78 -3.85
C ILE A 88 0.88 2.93 -2.34
N ALA A 89 1.48 4.01 -1.88
CA ALA A 89 1.70 4.27 -0.47
C ALA A 89 0.97 5.52 0.00
N PHE A 90 0.59 5.55 1.28
CA PHE A 90 -0.16 6.64 1.90
C PHE A 90 0.42 7.02 3.26
N ALA A 91 0.24 8.28 3.65
CA ALA A 91 0.71 8.86 4.92
C ALA A 91 2.18 8.49 5.21
N ASP A 92 2.48 8.04 6.43
CA ASP A 92 3.81 7.57 6.84
C ASP A 92 4.30 6.33 6.07
N GLY A 93 3.40 5.59 5.41
CA GLY A 93 3.77 4.53 4.47
C GLY A 93 4.53 5.04 3.24
N VAL A 94 4.36 6.31 2.86
CA VAL A 94 5.08 6.94 1.74
C VAL A 94 6.58 6.95 1.99
N ALA A 95 7.01 7.32 3.20
CA ALA A 95 8.43 7.36 3.56
C ALA A 95 9.06 5.95 3.51
N VAL A 96 8.33 4.94 4.01
CA VAL A 96 8.77 3.54 3.99
C VAL A 96 8.95 3.04 2.54
N ALA A 97 7.98 3.33 1.66
CA ALA A 97 8.10 2.96 0.25
C ALA A 97 9.22 3.74 -0.43
N ALA A 98 9.31 5.05 -0.23
CA ALA A 98 10.31 5.90 -0.86
C ALA A 98 11.75 5.42 -0.55
N GLU A 99 12.02 5.00 0.68
CA GLU A 99 13.29 4.39 1.08
C GLU A 99 13.62 3.13 0.26
N SER A 100 12.67 2.20 0.12
CA SER A 100 12.82 1.00 -0.71
C SER A 100 13.03 1.31 -2.19
N PHE A 101 12.62 2.48 -2.69
CA PHE A 101 12.87 2.93 -4.07
C PHE A 101 14.09 3.86 -4.19
N GLY A 102 14.77 4.19 -3.10
CA GLY A 102 15.95 5.06 -3.08
C GLY A 102 15.65 6.53 -3.42
N VAL A 103 14.43 6.99 -3.15
CA VAL A 103 13.97 8.35 -3.42
C VAL A 103 13.47 9.01 -2.14
N THR A 104 13.42 10.34 -2.14
CA THR A 104 12.78 11.11 -1.05
C THR A 104 11.48 11.70 -1.58
N VAL A 105 10.39 11.47 -0.86
CA VAL A 105 9.04 11.88 -1.26
C VAL A 105 8.35 12.56 -0.09
N GLU A 106 7.87 13.78 -0.32
CA GLU A 106 7.06 14.54 0.64
C GLU A 106 5.66 14.78 0.03
N ALA A 107 4.74 13.86 0.27
CA ALA A 107 3.36 13.91 -0.20
C ALA A 107 2.44 13.07 0.72
N GLN A 108 1.13 13.33 0.65
CA GLN A 108 0.12 12.56 1.41
C GLN A 108 -0.04 11.12 0.90
N GLY A 109 0.24 10.90 -0.39
CA GLY A 109 0.35 9.59 -1.01
C GLY A 109 1.35 9.63 -2.16
N ALA A 110 1.79 8.45 -2.58
CA ALA A 110 2.71 8.32 -3.70
C ALA A 110 2.57 6.97 -4.39
N LEU A 111 2.91 6.96 -5.67
CA LEU A 111 2.77 5.83 -6.56
C LEU A 111 4.14 5.54 -7.19
N PHE A 112 4.66 4.32 -6.99
CA PHE A 112 6.00 3.91 -7.37
C PHE A 112 5.93 2.78 -8.39
N LYS A 113 6.47 3.01 -9.60
CA LYS A 113 6.55 2.01 -10.67
C LYS A 113 7.68 2.34 -11.64
N ASP A 114 8.42 1.34 -12.10
CA ASP A 114 9.45 1.48 -13.14
C ASP A 114 10.48 2.61 -12.84
N GLY A 115 10.83 2.78 -11.56
CA GLY A 115 11.73 3.86 -11.10
C GLY A 115 11.14 5.28 -11.18
N LYS A 116 9.86 5.41 -11.56
CA LYS A 116 9.10 6.67 -11.52
C LYS A 116 8.31 6.75 -10.23
N THR A 117 8.24 7.97 -9.70
CA THR A 117 7.40 8.31 -8.56
C THR A 117 6.39 9.35 -9.00
N THR A 118 5.11 9.08 -8.73
CA THR A 118 4.01 10.02 -8.95
C THR A 118 3.43 10.42 -7.61
N LEU A 119 3.41 11.73 -7.32
CA LEU A 119 2.88 12.26 -6.08
C LEU A 119 1.35 12.29 -6.12
N LEU A 120 0.72 11.87 -5.03
CA LEU A 120 -0.72 11.88 -4.85
C LEU A 120 -1.04 12.83 -3.68
N ASN A 121 -1.38 14.06 -4.00
CA ASN A 121 -1.80 15.08 -3.05
C ASN A 121 -3.31 15.24 -3.01
N GLU A 122 -4.00 14.83 -4.08
CA GLU A 122 -5.45 14.98 -4.21
C GLU A 122 -6.11 13.71 -4.76
N ARG A 123 -7.38 13.50 -4.39
CA ARG A 123 -8.16 12.32 -4.81
C ARG A 123 -8.25 12.16 -6.33
N ALA A 124 -8.34 13.26 -7.08
CA ALA A 124 -8.40 13.21 -8.54
C ALA A 124 -7.14 12.56 -9.15
N GLN A 125 -5.97 12.77 -8.53
CA GLN A 125 -4.71 12.18 -8.96
C GLN A 125 -4.68 10.68 -8.70
N LEU A 126 -5.27 10.24 -7.57
CA LEU A 126 -5.42 8.82 -7.26
C LEU A 126 -6.33 8.13 -8.30
N SER A 127 -7.53 8.65 -8.56
CA SER A 127 -8.43 8.07 -9.59
C SER A 127 -7.76 8.02 -10.97
N ALA A 128 -7.07 9.09 -11.39
CA ALA A 128 -6.37 9.11 -12.67
C ALA A 128 -5.24 8.07 -12.75
N ALA A 129 -4.48 7.87 -11.67
CA ALA A 129 -3.41 6.89 -11.63
C ALA A 129 -3.92 5.45 -11.59
N ILE A 130 -5.06 5.21 -10.93
CA ILE A 130 -5.71 3.89 -10.86
C ILE A 130 -6.38 3.52 -12.18
N GLY A 131 -7.09 4.47 -12.82
CA GLY A 131 -7.70 4.22 -14.14
C GLY A 131 -6.70 3.96 -15.26
N ALA A 132 -5.40 4.17 -15.01
CA ALA A 132 -4.31 3.87 -15.93
C ALA A 132 -3.63 2.50 -15.69
N LEU A 133 -4.09 1.72 -14.70
CA LEU A 133 -3.62 0.37 -14.39
C LEU A 133 -4.26 -0.71 -15.27
#